data_AF-A0A9P1D1F5-F1
#
_entry.id   AF-A0A9P1D1F5-F1
#
_cell.length_a   1.000
_cell.length_b   1.000
_cell.length_c   1.000
_cell.angle_alpha   90.00
_cell.angle_beta   90.00
_cell.angle_gamma   90.00
#
_symmetry.space_group_name_H-M   'P 1'
#
loop_
_entity.id
_entity.type
_entity.pdbx_description
1 polymer ?
#
loop_
_entity_poly.entity_id
_entity_poly.type
_entity_poly.pdbx_seq_one_letter_code
_entity_poly.pdbx_strand_id
1 'polypeptide(L)'
;MCGVLSFFYGVLRNALWDDAAEATSGQFARKLKQDAEESFPSGVVGPYLSWRFSYLFVGTFFGIISATLGSPWMTQSDYQEFLTRQLPQGVPVERFSQLISTLRGIDLGAWIVALLLVLGLLIGGVLASPNLAMMNIRSSRRAVWCTWLIGFLPPFLLFLVLPLRSFVDWKGISADVCAQSIKTTLALPGSQLQYSLNFLQRNDALEESMSGILDSHRDWCLSQGSDWYESFFNQSVPCIWLVEDRCRDQLCGQVSSQQTAQCLMGCLHLTLSQNPQMKQKVLQVFENCDADSASRTYSAASLRASTPSVPADYATMSEADIIKSMQIAQRLTTMSFSETITWASLQSEYAVGVLVSMMVGQNLIASALGLASGLTEALLNLKAMFPGNQAGGWLLILTTFQVVPIYMVIFAVFQQLLGDLFIGLAVVAATLYLSVGMHTGYRITSTKSGDEGRWHFYRLMWMEYGLRAVLMLVLLGALLLWVFQKNMQQSLLDYIREDLLTPRALVAMIADFLTRKSLTAVAGTDAMVSAFVQTETWRVKMNKDVEASQTIAAQDLERLMTKRTMPYTTTE
;
A
#
# COMPACT_ATOMS: atom_id res chain seq x y z
N MET A 1 -0.30 24.13 -41.91
CA MET A 1 -0.38 24.06 -40.43
C MET A 1 -1.78 23.68 -39.90
N CYS A 2 -2.90 24.17 -40.45
CA CYS A 2 -4.25 23.79 -39.96
C CYS A 2 -4.54 22.27 -39.95
N GLY A 3 -3.96 21.49 -40.87
CA GLY A 3 -4.24 20.05 -40.98
C GLY A 3 -3.63 19.17 -39.88
N VAL A 4 -2.54 19.59 -39.24
CA VAL A 4 -1.89 18.80 -38.18
C VAL A 4 -2.65 18.95 -36.87
N LEU A 5 -2.98 20.20 -36.48
CA LEU A 5 -3.78 20.47 -35.29
C LEU A 5 -5.19 19.84 -35.37
N SER A 6 -5.84 19.88 -36.53
CA SER A 6 -7.14 19.24 -36.72
C SER A 6 -7.05 17.71 -36.60
N PHE A 7 -5.95 17.11 -37.09
CA PHE A 7 -5.70 15.67 -36.92
C PHE A 7 -5.51 15.30 -35.45
N PHE A 8 -4.65 16.01 -34.72
CA PHE A 8 -4.44 15.78 -33.29
C PHE A 8 -5.72 15.97 -32.48
N TYR A 9 -6.49 17.01 -32.79
CA TYR A 9 -7.78 17.27 -32.15
C TYR A 9 -8.76 16.12 -32.40
N GLY A 10 -8.88 15.62 -33.63
CA GLY A 10 -9.74 14.48 -33.96
C GLY A 10 -9.32 13.19 -33.25
N VAL A 11 -8.00 12.92 -33.17
CA VAL A 11 -7.45 11.76 -32.46
C VAL A 11 -7.70 11.84 -30.95
N LEU A 12 -7.40 12.99 -30.33
CA LEU A 12 -7.65 13.22 -28.91
C LEU A 12 -9.15 13.12 -28.61
N ARG A 13 -10.00 13.65 -29.48
CA ARG A 13 -11.45 13.62 -29.31
C ARG A 13 -12.05 12.23 -29.44
N ASN A 14 -11.55 11.43 -30.37
CA ASN A 14 -11.95 10.02 -30.50
C ASN A 14 -11.46 9.16 -29.32
N ALA A 15 -10.26 9.40 -28.81
CA ALA A 15 -9.65 8.54 -27.79
C ALA A 15 -9.96 8.95 -26.35
N LEU A 16 -10.17 10.24 -26.06
CA LEU A 16 -10.43 10.75 -24.72
C LEU A 16 -11.91 10.99 -24.44
N TRP A 17 -12.70 11.33 -25.46
CA TRP A 17 -14.12 11.67 -25.33
C TRP A 17 -15.06 10.68 -26.02
N ASP A 18 -14.51 9.61 -26.63
CA ASP A 18 -15.25 8.60 -27.39
C ASP A 18 -16.29 9.21 -28.34
N ASP A 19 -15.93 10.33 -28.98
CA ASP A 19 -16.88 11.04 -29.83
C ASP A 19 -17.12 10.27 -31.12
N ALA A 20 -18.20 9.53 -31.13
CA ALA A 20 -18.56 8.75 -32.28
C ALA A 20 -18.97 9.55 -33.51
N ALA A 21 -19.32 10.82 -33.37
CA ALA A 21 -19.50 11.69 -34.53
C ALA A 21 -18.19 11.76 -35.32
N GLU A 22 -17.06 11.88 -34.61
CA GLU A 22 -15.74 11.94 -35.22
C GLU A 22 -15.27 10.53 -35.68
N ALA A 23 -15.60 9.48 -34.92
CA ALA A 23 -15.26 8.10 -35.30
C ALA A 23 -16.04 7.57 -36.51
N THR A 24 -17.20 8.14 -36.84
CA THR A 24 -18.04 7.71 -37.97
C THR A 24 -18.05 8.69 -39.14
N SER A 25 -18.07 10.00 -38.85
CA SER A 25 -18.27 11.05 -39.85
C SER A 25 -17.11 12.05 -39.93
N GLY A 26 -16.13 11.95 -39.03
CA GLY A 26 -14.93 12.78 -39.03
C GLY A 26 -14.07 12.58 -40.27
N GLN A 27 -13.26 13.58 -40.62
CA GLN A 27 -12.41 13.52 -41.81
C GLN A 27 -11.46 12.32 -41.78
N PHE A 28 -10.93 12.01 -40.59
CA PHE A 28 -10.06 10.85 -40.39
C PHE A 28 -10.78 9.52 -40.59
N ALA A 29 -11.98 9.38 -40.02
CA ALA A 29 -12.81 8.20 -40.19
C ALA A 29 -13.23 7.99 -41.66
N ARG A 30 -13.54 9.07 -42.39
CA ARG A 30 -13.88 8.98 -43.82
C ARG A 30 -12.72 8.45 -44.66
N LYS A 31 -11.51 8.90 -44.40
CA LYS A 31 -10.32 8.43 -45.13
C LYS A 31 -10.07 6.93 -44.89
N LEU A 32 -10.09 6.52 -43.62
CA LEU A 32 -9.98 5.11 -43.24
C LEU A 32 -11.12 4.25 -43.79
N LYS A 33 -12.33 4.81 -43.84
CA LYS A 33 -13.51 4.14 -44.38
C LYS A 33 -13.37 3.93 -45.88
N GLN A 34 -12.90 4.93 -46.65
CA GLN A 34 -12.63 4.78 -48.08
C GLN A 34 -11.63 3.66 -48.35
N ASP A 35 -10.51 3.65 -47.63
CA ASP A 35 -9.47 2.63 -47.78
C ASP A 35 -9.96 1.22 -47.35
N ALA A 36 -10.85 1.15 -46.36
CA ALA A 36 -11.39 -0.11 -45.83
C ALA A 36 -12.58 -0.66 -46.63
N GLU A 37 -13.42 0.20 -47.21
CA GLU A 37 -14.62 -0.19 -47.98
C GLU A 37 -14.26 -0.97 -49.25
N GLU A 38 -13.08 -0.73 -49.84
CA GLU A 38 -12.56 -1.53 -50.95
C GLU A 38 -12.37 -3.01 -50.57
N SER A 39 -12.15 -3.30 -49.28
CA SER A 39 -11.85 -4.65 -48.79
C SER A 39 -12.97 -5.27 -47.94
N PHE A 40 -13.81 -4.46 -47.28
CA PHE A 40 -14.90 -4.92 -46.42
C PHE A 40 -16.15 -4.02 -46.53
N PRO A 41 -17.23 -4.48 -47.19
CA PRO A 41 -18.42 -3.66 -47.42
C PRO A 41 -19.31 -3.46 -46.17
N SER A 42 -18.96 -4.03 -45.02
CA SER A 42 -19.83 -4.06 -43.83
C SER A 42 -19.94 -2.73 -43.09
N GLY A 43 -19.15 -1.70 -43.44
CA GLY A 43 -19.20 -0.36 -42.83
C GLY A 43 -18.74 -0.26 -41.37
N VAL A 44 -18.55 -1.40 -40.67
CA VAL A 44 -18.14 -1.47 -39.25
C VAL A 44 -16.62 -1.44 -39.08
N VAL A 45 -15.85 -1.83 -40.11
CA VAL A 45 -14.39 -1.94 -40.03
C VAL A 45 -13.71 -0.57 -39.90
N GLY A 46 -14.19 0.44 -40.64
CA GLY A 46 -13.64 1.80 -40.60
C GLY A 46 -13.66 2.43 -39.20
N PRO A 47 -14.82 2.49 -38.52
CA PRO A 47 -14.92 2.98 -37.13
C PRO A 47 -14.01 2.23 -36.15
N TYR A 48 -13.93 0.89 -36.25
CA TYR A 48 -13.05 0.08 -35.40
C TYR A 48 -11.57 0.42 -35.61
N LEU A 49 -11.11 0.50 -36.86
CA LEU A 49 -9.70 0.82 -37.16
C LEU A 49 -9.35 2.26 -36.75
N SER A 50 -10.25 3.21 -36.97
CA SER A 50 -10.09 4.61 -36.57
C SER A 50 -9.97 4.76 -35.05
N TRP A 51 -10.88 4.13 -34.33
CA TRP A 51 -10.88 4.10 -32.86
C TRP A 51 -9.60 3.45 -32.33
N ARG A 52 -9.26 2.26 -32.84
CA ARG A 52 -8.08 1.50 -32.42
C ARG A 52 -6.79 2.29 -32.63
N PHE A 53 -6.63 2.92 -33.78
CA PHE A 53 -5.47 3.77 -34.06
C PHE A 53 -5.42 4.97 -33.10
N SER A 54 -6.56 5.62 -32.85
CA SER A 54 -6.62 6.79 -31.97
C SER A 54 -6.20 6.44 -30.54
N TYR A 55 -6.67 5.33 -30.00
CA TYR A 55 -6.30 4.84 -28.67
C TYR A 55 -4.82 4.45 -28.57
N LEU A 56 -4.26 3.77 -29.58
CA LEU A 56 -2.84 3.43 -29.60
C LEU A 56 -1.95 4.67 -29.68
N PHE A 57 -2.38 5.69 -30.44
CA PHE A 57 -1.69 6.96 -30.55
C PHE A 57 -1.70 7.72 -29.22
N VAL A 58 -2.86 7.86 -28.59
CA VAL A 58 -3.00 8.52 -27.28
C VAL A 58 -2.24 7.76 -26.19
N GLY A 59 -2.35 6.44 -26.17
CA GLY A 59 -1.56 5.60 -25.28
C GLY A 59 -0.05 5.79 -25.48
N THR A 60 0.42 5.91 -26.73
CA THR A 60 1.83 6.20 -27.03
C THR A 60 2.26 7.56 -26.46
N PHE A 61 1.46 8.59 -26.69
CA PHE A 61 1.75 9.95 -26.23
C PHE A 61 1.87 10.00 -24.70
N PHE A 62 0.89 9.47 -23.98
CA PHE A 62 0.96 9.40 -22.52
C PHE A 62 2.04 8.44 -22.02
N GLY A 63 2.33 7.37 -22.77
CA GLY A 63 3.40 6.44 -22.44
C GLY A 63 4.77 7.12 -22.49
N ILE A 64 5.01 7.97 -23.49
CA ILE A 64 6.24 8.76 -23.60
C ILE A 64 6.36 9.73 -22.42
N ILE A 65 5.27 10.43 -22.05
CA ILE A 65 5.24 11.31 -20.87
C ILE A 65 5.56 10.51 -19.60
N SER A 66 4.88 9.38 -19.39
CA SER A 66 5.09 8.50 -18.24
C SER A 66 6.56 8.02 -18.17
N ALA A 67 7.10 7.49 -19.26
CA ALA A 67 8.47 6.98 -19.31
C ALA A 67 9.53 8.08 -19.15
N THR A 68 9.25 9.30 -19.62
CA THR A 68 10.15 10.45 -19.44
C THR A 68 10.13 10.94 -18.00
N LEU A 69 8.95 11.12 -17.42
CA LEU A 69 8.80 11.64 -16.06
C LEU A 69 9.11 10.60 -14.98
N GLY A 70 8.91 9.31 -15.25
CA GLY A 70 9.26 8.18 -14.37
C GLY A 70 10.69 7.70 -14.54
N SER A 71 11.51 8.44 -15.30
CA SER A 71 12.94 8.15 -15.48
C SER A 71 13.69 8.20 -14.15
N PRO A 72 14.46 7.15 -13.78
CA PRO A 72 15.29 7.12 -12.57
C PRO A 72 16.27 8.29 -12.46
N TRP A 73 16.71 8.84 -13.59
CA TRP A 73 17.62 9.99 -13.61
C TRP A 73 16.93 11.30 -13.30
N MET A 74 15.62 11.38 -13.55
CA MET A 74 14.85 12.55 -13.18
C MET A 74 14.25 12.37 -11.78
N THR A 75 13.82 11.17 -11.39
CA THR A 75 13.26 10.89 -10.05
C THR A 75 14.41 10.72 -9.07
N GLN A 76 14.72 11.76 -8.30
CA GLN A 76 15.60 11.63 -7.14
C GLN A 76 14.83 10.95 -6.00
N SER A 77 14.39 9.70 -6.18
CA SER A 77 13.81 8.92 -5.10
C SER A 77 14.93 8.59 -4.10
N ASP A 78 15.13 9.48 -3.13
CA ASP A 78 16.10 9.26 -2.07
C ASP A 78 15.46 8.47 -0.92
N TYR A 79 15.33 7.16 -1.14
CA TYR A 79 14.88 6.21 -0.13
C TYR A 79 15.74 6.26 1.14
N GLN A 80 17.02 6.61 1.01
CA GLN A 80 17.92 6.72 2.14
C GLN A 80 17.58 7.97 2.95
N GLU A 81 17.33 9.10 2.29
CA GLU A 81 16.87 10.32 2.95
C GLU A 81 15.53 10.12 3.67
N PHE A 82 14.56 9.46 3.02
CA PHE A 82 13.29 9.12 3.66
C PHE A 82 13.50 8.33 4.96
N LEU A 83 14.26 7.24 4.88
CA LEU A 83 14.55 6.41 6.05
C LEU A 83 15.32 7.19 7.11
N THR A 84 16.28 8.04 6.74
CA THR A 84 17.02 8.89 7.68
C THR A 84 16.09 9.85 8.44
N ARG A 85 15.06 10.39 7.78
CA ARG A 85 14.09 11.30 8.40
C ARG A 85 13.05 10.58 9.28
N GLN A 86 12.66 9.35 8.94
CA GLN A 86 11.59 8.63 9.64
C GLN A 86 12.10 7.66 10.72
N LEU A 87 13.34 7.19 10.62
CA LEU A 87 13.90 6.24 11.57
C LEU A 87 14.20 6.93 12.91
N PRO A 88 13.99 6.23 14.04
CA PRO A 88 14.40 6.71 15.35
C PRO A 88 15.91 6.94 15.42
N GLN A 89 16.31 7.92 16.23
CA GLN A 89 17.72 8.15 16.53
C GLN A 89 18.35 6.89 17.14
N GLY A 90 19.37 6.34 16.48
CA GLY A 90 20.09 5.14 16.91
C GLY A 90 19.90 3.91 16.02
N VAL A 91 18.98 3.93 15.05
CA VAL A 91 18.89 2.88 14.03
C VAL A 91 19.75 3.25 12.81
N PRO A 92 20.84 2.51 12.53
CA PRO A 92 21.70 2.81 11.38
C PRO A 92 20.98 2.51 10.06
N VAL A 93 21.05 3.46 9.12
CA VAL A 93 20.38 3.36 7.80
C VAL A 93 20.99 2.23 6.96
N GLU A 94 22.23 1.83 7.25
CA GLU A 94 22.94 0.72 6.62
C GLU A 94 22.18 -0.61 6.75
N ARG A 95 21.34 -0.76 7.78
CA ARG A 95 20.46 -1.93 7.98
C ARG A 95 19.40 -2.10 6.88
N PHE A 96 19.16 -1.03 6.13
CA PHE A 96 18.21 -0.99 5.02
C PHE A 96 18.90 -0.93 3.66
N SER A 97 20.23 -1.04 3.60
CA SER A 97 21.00 -0.93 2.34
C SER A 97 20.54 -1.93 1.27
N GLN A 98 20.24 -3.18 1.66
CA GLN A 98 19.74 -4.19 0.74
C GLN A 98 18.33 -3.87 0.23
N LEU A 99 17.43 -3.44 1.13
CA LEU A 99 16.10 -2.94 0.77
C LEU A 99 16.20 -1.76 -0.21
N ILE A 100 16.99 -0.73 0.10
CA ILE A 100 17.17 0.46 -0.74
C ILE A 100 17.69 0.07 -2.13
N SER A 101 18.69 -0.81 -2.20
CA SER A 101 19.24 -1.31 -3.46
C SER A 101 18.18 -2.06 -4.28
N THR A 102 17.37 -2.88 -3.61
CA THR A 102 16.28 -3.61 -4.26
C THR A 102 15.21 -2.66 -4.77
N LEU A 103 14.77 -1.67 -3.98
CA LEU A 103 13.78 -0.67 -4.40
C LEU A 103 14.25 0.13 -5.62
N ARG A 104 15.52 0.58 -5.64
CA ARG A 104 16.13 1.23 -6.82
C ARG A 104 16.16 0.31 -8.05
N GLY A 105 16.41 -0.98 -7.85
CA GLY A 105 16.31 -1.99 -8.91
C GLY A 105 14.89 -2.14 -9.45
N ILE A 106 13.88 -2.07 -8.58
CA ILE A 106 12.47 -2.12 -8.97
C ILE A 106 12.08 -0.87 -9.76
N ASP A 107 12.50 0.33 -9.35
CA ASP A 107 12.28 1.58 -10.10
C ASP A 107 12.83 1.47 -11.53
N LEU A 108 14.08 1.01 -11.65
CA LEU A 108 14.70 0.80 -12.95
C LEU A 108 13.93 -0.22 -13.78
N GLY A 109 13.49 -1.33 -13.18
CA GLY A 109 12.67 -2.34 -13.83
C GLY A 109 11.32 -1.79 -14.31
N ALA A 110 10.63 -1.00 -13.47
CA ALA A 110 9.38 -0.35 -13.81
C ALA A 110 9.54 0.63 -14.97
N TRP A 111 10.63 1.40 -14.98
CA TRP A 111 10.98 2.29 -16.08
C TRP A 111 11.28 1.54 -17.38
N ILE A 112 12.02 0.43 -17.34
CA ILE A 112 12.25 -0.44 -18.50
C ILE A 112 10.92 -0.97 -19.05
N VAL A 113 10.01 -1.41 -18.18
CA VAL A 113 8.66 -1.83 -18.58
C VAL A 113 7.93 -0.67 -19.27
N ALA A 114 7.99 0.55 -18.74
CA ALA A 114 7.38 1.73 -19.36
C ALA A 114 7.94 1.99 -20.77
N LEU A 115 9.25 1.85 -20.99
CA LEU A 115 9.85 1.96 -22.33
C LEU A 115 9.37 0.86 -23.28
N LEU A 116 9.30 -0.39 -22.81
CA LEU A 116 8.79 -1.51 -23.61
C LEU A 116 7.31 -1.31 -23.96
N LEU A 117 6.52 -0.71 -23.06
CA LEU A 117 5.14 -0.32 -23.32
C LEU A 117 5.04 0.72 -24.45
N VAL A 118 5.85 1.78 -24.39
CA VAL A 118 5.92 2.81 -25.43
C VAL A 118 6.30 2.21 -26.78
N LEU A 119 7.35 1.38 -26.82
CA LEU A 119 7.80 0.72 -28.04
C LEU A 119 6.70 -0.19 -28.62
N GLY A 120 6.05 -0.97 -27.77
CA GLY A 120 4.96 -1.85 -28.16
C GLY A 120 3.74 -1.10 -28.72
N LEU A 121 3.35 0.00 -28.08
CA LEU A 121 2.29 0.90 -28.54
C LEU A 121 2.63 1.57 -29.87
N LEU A 122 3.88 2.02 -30.05
CA LEU A 122 4.38 2.57 -31.32
C LEU A 122 4.28 1.54 -32.45
N ILE A 123 4.79 0.33 -32.24
CA ILE A 123 4.71 -0.76 -33.22
C ILE A 123 3.24 -1.09 -33.52
N GLY A 124 2.42 -1.21 -32.48
CA GLY A 124 0.99 -1.45 -32.61
C GLY A 124 0.29 -0.38 -33.45
N GLY A 125 0.58 0.89 -33.17
CA GLY A 125 0.03 2.07 -33.85
C GLY A 125 0.46 2.19 -35.31
N VAL A 126 1.75 1.96 -35.61
CA VAL A 126 2.25 1.92 -36.99
C VAL A 126 1.57 0.83 -37.80
N LEU A 127 1.45 -0.39 -37.24
CA LEU A 127 0.76 -1.49 -37.89
C LEU A 127 -0.76 -1.29 -37.98
N ALA A 128 -1.34 -0.45 -37.12
CA ALA A 128 -2.75 -0.05 -37.15
C ALA A 128 -3.03 1.15 -38.06
N SER A 129 -2.00 1.75 -38.66
CA SER A 129 -2.16 2.90 -39.55
C SER A 129 -3.00 2.54 -40.78
N PRO A 130 -3.73 3.50 -41.37
CA PRO A 130 -4.65 3.23 -42.49
C PRO A 130 -4.03 2.41 -43.62
N ASN A 131 -2.77 2.72 -43.98
CA ASN A 131 -2.06 2.08 -45.07
C ASN A 131 -1.65 0.63 -44.80
N LEU A 132 -1.50 0.23 -43.53
CA LEU A 132 -0.92 -1.06 -43.13
C LEU A 132 -1.89 -1.96 -42.36
N ALA A 133 -2.97 -1.40 -41.82
CA ALA A 133 -3.92 -2.07 -40.94
C ALA A 133 -4.46 -3.38 -41.54
N MET A 134 -4.79 -3.35 -42.83
CA MET A 134 -5.41 -4.48 -43.53
C MET A 134 -4.47 -5.67 -43.69
N MET A 135 -3.21 -5.43 -44.05
CA MET A 135 -2.23 -6.50 -44.25
C MET A 135 -1.71 -7.06 -42.91
N ASN A 136 -1.67 -6.22 -41.86
CA ASN A 136 -0.97 -6.53 -40.62
C ASN A 136 -1.84 -6.63 -39.38
N ILE A 137 -3.18 -6.69 -39.51
CA ILE A 137 -4.09 -6.69 -38.35
C ILE A 137 -3.77 -7.76 -37.31
N ARG A 138 -3.40 -8.97 -37.75
CA ARG A 138 -3.04 -10.08 -36.84
C ARG A 138 -1.74 -9.78 -36.08
N SER A 139 -0.73 -9.26 -36.77
CA SER A 139 0.55 -8.88 -36.18
C SER A 139 0.39 -7.72 -35.20
N SER A 140 -0.41 -6.71 -35.57
CA SER A 140 -0.74 -5.57 -34.70
C SER A 140 -1.46 -6.03 -33.43
N ARG A 141 -2.44 -6.94 -33.53
CA ARG A 141 -3.12 -7.52 -32.36
C ARG A 141 -2.17 -8.27 -31.43
N ARG A 142 -1.29 -9.11 -31.99
CA ARG A 142 -0.29 -9.83 -31.20
C ARG A 142 0.67 -8.88 -30.49
N ALA A 143 1.13 -7.83 -31.19
CA ALA A 143 1.99 -6.82 -30.58
C ALA A 143 1.28 -6.16 -29.38
N VAL A 144 0.05 -5.68 -29.56
CA VAL A 144 -0.74 -5.07 -28.49
C VAL A 144 -0.95 -6.03 -27.31
N TRP A 145 -1.26 -7.30 -27.56
CA TRP A 145 -1.43 -8.31 -26.50
C TRP A 145 -0.14 -8.62 -25.74
N CYS A 146 0.98 -8.78 -26.45
CA CYS A 146 2.29 -8.96 -25.81
C CYS A 146 2.66 -7.75 -24.97
N THR A 147 2.44 -6.54 -25.50
CA THR A 147 2.66 -5.28 -24.79
C THR A 147 1.77 -5.17 -23.55
N TRP A 148 0.49 -5.56 -23.65
CA TRP A 148 -0.41 -5.63 -22.51
C TRP A 148 0.10 -6.61 -21.45
N LEU A 149 0.50 -7.83 -21.83
CA LEU A 149 1.06 -8.80 -20.88
C LEU A 149 2.31 -8.27 -20.17
N ILE A 150 3.23 -7.64 -20.90
CA ILE A 150 4.45 -7.04 -20.34
C ILE A 150 4.14 -5.85 -19.42
N GLY A 151 3.11 -5.06 -19.76
CA GLY A 151 2.72 -3.92 -18.93
C GLY A 151 2.15 -4.36 -17.59
N PHE A 152 1.25 -5.35 -17.59
CA PHE A 152 0.46 -5.69 -16.41
C PHE A 152 1.07 -6.83 -15.59
N LEU A 153 1.55 -7.91 -16.20
CA LEU A 153 1.94 -9.11 -15.45
C LEU A 153 3.19 -8.91 -14.55
N PRO A 154 4.30 -8.31 -15.01
CA PRO A 154 5.52 -8.20 -14.21
C PRO A 154 5.33 -7.41 -12.90
N PRO A 155 4.69 -6.22 -12.86
CA PRO A 155 4.45 -5.52 -11.60
C PRO A 155 3.68 -6.36 -10.58
N PHE A 156 2.60 -7.05 -11.02
CA PHE A 156 1.82 -7.90 -10.12
C PHE A 156 2.63 -9.11 -9.63
N LEU A 157 3.34 -9.81 -10.52
CA LEU A 157 4.16 -10.96 -10.11
C LEU A 157 5.29 -10.55 -9.18
N LEU A 158 5.94 -9.42 -9.46
CA LEU A 158 7.04 -8.91 -8.65
C LEU A 158 6.57 -8.67 -7.21
N PHE A 159 5.51 -7.89 -7.00
CA PHE A 159 5.05 -7.57 -5.64
C PHE A 159 4.29 -8.72 -4.96
N LEU A 160 3.78 -9.69 -5.72
CA LEU A 160 3.17 -10.90 -5.15
C LEU A 160 4.23 -11.90 -4.66
N VAL A 161 5.34 -12.04 -5.38
CA VAL A 161 6.35 -13.08 -5.11
C VAL A 161 7.50 -12.57 -4.27
N LEU A 162 7.86 -11.28 -4.35
CA LEU A 162 9.03 -10.72 -3.70
C LEU A 162 8.70 -10.23 -2.27
N PRO A 163 9.15 -10.92 -1.20
CA PRO A 163 8.86 -10.52 0.16
C PRO A 163 9.77 -9.36 0.57
N LEU A 164 9.40 -8.11 0.26
CA LEU A 164 10.26 -6.94 0.50
C LEU A 164 10.74 -6.81 1.97
N ARG A 165 9.95 -7.31 2.92
CA ARG A 165 10.30 -7.38 4.35
C ARG A 165 11.60 -8.17 4.61
N SER A 166 11.93 -9.18 3.81
CA SER A 166 13.12 -10.01 4.04
C SER A 166 14.44 -9.34 3.65
N PHE A 167 14.40 -8.19 2.96
CA PHE A 167 15.60 -7.42 2.60
C PHE A 167 16.03 -6.41 3.67
N VAL A 168 15.41 -6.47 4.84
CA VAL A 168 15.75 -5.64 6.00
C VAL A 168 16.39 -6.52 7.07
N ASP A 169 17.51 -6.07 7.61
CA ASP A 169 18.19 -6.73 8.73
C ASP A 169 17.46 -6.45 10.06
N TRP A 170 16.26 -7.04 10.22
CA TRP A 170 15.43 -6.86 11.42
C TRP A 170 16.13 -7.32 12.70
N LYS A 171 16.97 -8.36 12.60
CA LYS A 171 17.77 -8.84 13.72
C LYS A 171 18.81 -7.80 14.13
N GLY A 172 19.52 -7.22 13.17
CA GLY A 172 20.45 -6.12 13.41
C GLY A 172 19.77 -4.88 13.98
N ILE A 173 18.59 -4.50 13.47
CA ILE A 173 17.80 -3.37 14.01
C ILE A 173 17.41 -3.63 15.47
N SER A 174 16.84 -4.81 15.77
CA SER A 174 16.48 -5.19 17.14
C SER A 174 17.71 -5.13 18.06
N ALA A 175 18.85 -5.65 17.58
CA ALA A 175 20.09 -5.64 18.35
C ALA A 175 20.67 -4.23 18.58
N ASP A 176 20.62 -3.35 17.58
CA ASP A 176 21.14 -1.98 17.72
C ASP A 176 20.24 -1.16 18.66
N VAL A 177 18.91 -1.31 18.53
CA VAL A 177 17.91 -0.70 19.44
C VAL A 177 18.10 -1.20 20.87
N CYS A 178 18.27 -2.51 21.05
CA CYS A 178 18.56 -3.13 22.34
C CYS A 178 19.88 -2.64 22.94
N ALA A 179 20.97 -2.63 22.16
CA ALA A 179 22.29 -2.23 22.63
C ALA A 179 22.32 -0.76 23.07
N GLN A 180 21.66 0.12 22.29
CA GLN A 180 21.49 1.52 22.62
C GLN A 180 20.63 1.68 23.88
N SER A 181 19.58 0.87 24.03
CA SER A 181 18.73 0.86 25.22
C SER A 181 19.51 0.53 26.49
N ILE A 182 20.27 -0.56 26.46
CA ILE A 182 21.10 -1.02 27.57
C ILE A 182 22.14 0.06 27.87
N LYS A 183 22.83 0.57 26.85
CA LYS A 183 23.85 1.61 27.01
C LYS A 183 23.31 2.86 27.69
N THR A 184 22.17 3.38 27.23
CA THR A 184 21.56 4.58 27.84
C THR A 184 21.04 4.30 29.24
N THR A 185 20.48 3.10 29.48
CA THR A 185 20.01 2.70 30.82
C THR A 185 21.16 2.60 31.83
N LEU A 186 22.28 2.00 31.42
CA LEU A 186 23.48 1.87 32.25
C LEU A 186 24.20 3.21 32.47
N ALA A 187 24.14 4.12 31.50
CA ALA A 187 24.73 5.45 31.57
C ALA A 187 23.84 6.50 32.26
N LEU A 188 22.64 6.12 32.72
CA LEU A 188 21.71 7.06 33.35
C LEU A 188 22.33 7.63 34.64
N PRO A 189 22.43 8.97 34.81
CA PRO A 189 23.10 9.57 35.95
C PRO A 189 22.58 9.06 37.30
N GLY A 190 23.49 8.52 38.11
CA GLY A 190 23.22 7.97 39.45
C GLY A 190 22.59 6.57 39.46
N SER A 191 22.36 5.95 38.29
CA SER A 191 21.98 4.54 38.20
C SER A 191 23.12 3.66 38.73
N GLN A 192 22.80 2.72 39.61
CA GLN A 192 23.75 1.72 40.10
C GLN A 192 23.75 0.45 39.26
N LEU A 193 22.90 0.37 38.22
CA LEU A 193 22.64 -0.86 37.49
C LEU A 193 23.91 -1.47 36.87
N GLN A 194 24.81 -0.64 36.34
CA GLN A 194 26.09 -1.12 35.79
C GLN A 194 26.99 -1.73 36.88
N TYR A 195 27.03 -1.14 38.07
CA TYR A 195 27.80 -1.68 39.19
C TYR A 195 27.17 -2.97 39.73
N SER A 196 25.85 -3.00 39.84
CA SER A 196 25.08 -4.16 40.27
C SER A 196 25.23 -5.35 39.31
N LEU A 197 25.19 -5.11 38.00
CA LEU A 197 25.47 -6.14 36.98
C LEU A 197 26.92 -6.64 37.08
N ASN A 198 27.90 -5.74 37.20
CA ASN A 198 29.30 -6.12 37.37
C ASN A 198 29.51 -6.97 38.64
N PHE A 199 28.80 -6.62 39.71
CA PHE A 199 28.82 -7.37 40.96
C PHE A 199 28.26 -8.79 40.76
N LEU A 200 27.08 -8.93 40.16
CA LEU A 200 26.47 -10.24 39.92
C LEU A 200 27.34 -11.10 38.98
N GLN A 201 27.91 -10.52 37.93
CA GLN A 201 28.78 -11.23 36.99
C GLN A 201 30.06 -11.74 37.66
N ARG A 202 30.72 -10.93 38.49
CA ARG A 202 31.95 -11.35 39.20
C ARG A 202 31.73 -12.43 40.25
N ASN A 203 30.48 -12.70 40.61
CA ASN A 203 30.12 -13.67 41.64
C ASN A 203 29.34 -14.85 41.08
N ASP A 204 29.36 -15.05 39.75
CA ASP A 204 28.66 -16.13 39.05
C ASP A 204 27.17 -16.23 39.42
N ALA A 205 26.57 -15.10 39.78
CA ALA A 205 25.18 -14.99 40.20
C ALA A 205 24.31 -14.29 39.15
N LEU A 206 24.93 -13.72 38.12
CA LEU A 206 24.20 -13.21 36.97
C LEU A 206 23.63 -14.40 36.19
N GLU A 207 22.36 -14.32 35.82
CA GLU A 207 21.70 -15.37 35.04
C GLU A 207 22.47 -15.67 33.75
N GLU A 208 22.51 -16.93 33.32
CA GLU A 208 23.25 -17.34 32.11
C GLU A 208 22.76 -16.59 30.87
N SER A 209 21.45 -16.29 30.81
CA SER A 209 20.83 -15.45 29.77
C SER A 209 21.42 -14.05 29.70
N MET A 210 21.98 -13.54 30.79
CA MET A 210 22.58 -12.20 30.91
C MET A 210 24.11 -12.21 30.77
N SER A 211 24.72 -13.38 30.58
CA SER A 211 26.17 -13.50 30.40
C SER A 211 26.66 -12.76 29.16
N GLY A 212 27.76 -12.00 29.29
CA GLY A 212 28.34 -11.21 28.20
C GLY A 212 27.67 -9.85 27.95
N ILE A 213 26.58 -9.51 28.67
CA ILE A 213 25.89 -8.23 28.50
C ILE A 213 26.80 -7.01 28.73
N LEU A 214 27.79 -7.11 29.63
CA LEU A 214 28.73 -6.02 29.92
C LEU A 214 29.94 -5.98 28.99
N ASP A 215 30.25 -7.09 28.31
CA ASP A 215 31.39 -7.19 27.42
C ASP A 215 31.05 -6.63 26.03
N SER A 216 29.87 -7.01 25.51
CA SER A 216 29.35 -6.50 24.24
C SER A 216 27.83 -6.49 24.28
N HIS A 217 27.24 -5.31 24.53
CA HIS A 217 25.79 -5.14 24.59
C HIS A 217 25.12 -5.65 23.30
N ARG A 218 25.76 -5.40 22.15
CA ARG A 218 25.22 -5.76 20.83
C ARG A 218 25.24 -7.25 20.59
N ASP A 219 26.34 -7.94 20.93
CA ASP A 219 26.43 -9.39 20.72
C ASP A 219 25.47 -10.13 21.65
N TRP A 220 25.29 -9.63 22.87
CA TRP A 220 24.26 -10.09 23.79
C TRP A 220 22.85 -9.87 23.22
N CYS A 221 22.54 -8.69 22.69
CA CYS A 221 21.23 -8.44 22.07
C CYS A 221 20.98 -9.33 20.83
N LEU A 222 22.02 -9.63 20.05
CA LEU A 222 21.93 -10.56 18.92
C LEU A 222 21.63 -11.98 19.37
N SER A 223 22.20 -12.43 20.49
CA SER A 223 21.93 -13.77 21.03
C SER A 223 20.52 -13.89 21.61
N GLN A 224 20.00 -12.82 22.24
CA GLN A 224 18.64 -12.77 22.79
C GLN A 224 17.54 -12.60 21.73
N GLY A 225 17.83 -12.02 20.57
CA GLY A 225 16.89 -11.96 19.46
C GLY A 225 15.70 -11.02 19.71
N SER A 226 14.47 -11.56 19.73
CA SER A 226 13.24 -10.79 20.02
C SER A 226 12.94 -10.66 21.51
N ASP A 227 13.56 -11.50 22.34
CA ASP A 227 13.16 -11.68 23.73
C ASP A 227 13.99 -10.81 24.69
N TRP A 228 14.92 -10.04 24.14
CA TRP A 228 15.84 -9.17 24.91
C TRP A 228 15.11 -8.21 25.86
N TYR A 229 13.93 -7.71 25.46
CA TYR A 229 13.15 -6.78 26.30
C TYR A 229 12.61 -7.50 27.53
N GLU A 230 12.08 -8.71 27.34
CA GLU A 230 11.57 -9.55 28.40
C GLU A 230 12.70 -9.93 29.37
N SER A 231 13.80 -10.46 28.84
CA SER A 231 14.96 -10.89 29.65
C SER A 231 15.62 -9.73 30.40
N PHE A 232 15.79 -8.57 29.76
CA PHE A 232 16.47 -7.43 30.38
C PHE A 232 15.53 -6.63 31.28
N PHE A 233 14.46 -6.06 30.72
CA PHE A 233 13.63 -5.08 31.43
C PHE A 233 12.53 -5.70 32.28
N ASN A 234 11.99 -6.86 31.91
CA ASN A 234 10.94 -7.48 32.70
C ASN A 234 11.48 -8.47 33.73
N GLN A 235 12.62 -9.12 33.47
CA GLN A 235 13.18 -10.12 34.38
C GLN A 235 14.37 -9.57 35.17
N SER A 236 15.47 -9.26 34.49
CA SER A 236 16.75 -8.98 35.16
C SER A 236 16.77 -7.65 35.93
N VAL A 237 16.36 -6.55 35.31
CA VAL A 237 16.40 -5.20 35.91
C VAL A 237 15.54 -5.12 37.18
N PRO A 238 14.27 -5.59 37.19
CA PRO A 238 13.45 -5.60 38.41
C PRO A 238 14.06 -6.45 39.53
N CYS A 239 14.65 -7.60 39.21
CA CYS A 239 15.32 -8.44 40.20
C CYS A 239 16.57 -7.76 40.79
N ILE A 240 17.35 -7.06 39.98
CA ILE A 240 18.49 -6.27 40.47
C ILE A 240 18.03 -5.16 41.41
N TRP A 241 16.96 -4.45 41.06
CA TRP A 241 16.40 -3.41 41.92
C TRP A 241 15.81 -3.95 43.23
N LEU A 242 15.18 -5.12 43.19
CA LEU A 242 14.70 -5.81 44.39
C LEU A 242 15.86 -6.12 45.35
N VAL A 243 16.97 -6.61 44.80
CA VAL A 243 18.18 -6.90 45.57
C VAL A 243 18.80 -5.62 46.14
N GLU A 244 18.87 -4.54 45.35
CA GLU A 244 19.33 -3.23 45.83
C GLU A 244 18.48 -2.69 46.99
N ASP A 245 17.16 -2.78 46.87
CA ASP A 245 16.24 -2.30 47.91
C ASP A 245 16.36 -3.14 49.18
N ARG A 246 16.40 -4.48 49.05
CA ARG A 246 16.62 -5.38 50.19
C ARG A 246 17.95 -5.15 50.87
N CYS A 247 19.01 -4.90 50.10
CA CYS A 247 20.32 -4.54 50.64
C CYS A 247 20.21 -3.27 51.48
N ARG A 248 19.58 -2.21 50.95
CA ARG A 248 19.44 -0.93 51.66
C ARG A 248 18.65 -1.07 52.95
N ASP A 249 17.50 -1.73 52.89
CA ASP A 249 16.60 -1.90 54.04
C ASP A 249 17.27 -2.70 55.17
N GLN A 250 18.07 -3.71 54.83
CA GLN A 250 18.70 -4.57 55.84
C GLN A 250 20.01 -4.01 56.38
N LEU A 251 20.79 -3.30 55.57
CA LEU A 251 22.18 -2.98 55.88
C LEU A 251 22.43 -1.50 56.15
N CYS A 252 21.76 -0.59 55.43
CA CYS A 252 22.09 0.82 55.55
C CYS A 252 21.69 1.45 56.89
N GLY A 253 20.78 0.82 57.64
CA GLY A 253 20.47 1.19 59.02
C GLY A 253 21.49 0.71 60.06
N GLN A 254 22.38 -0.22 59.70
CA GLN A 254 23.39 -0.78 60.60
C GLN A 254 24.77 -0.11 60.47
N VAL A 255 24.99 0.67 59.41
CA VAL A 255 26.25 1.39 59.17
C VAL A 255 26.31 2.68 59.97
N SER A 256 27.53 3.14 60.26
CA SER A 256 27.77 4.43 60.91
C SER A 256 27.11 5.58 60.13
N SER A 257 26.68 6.64 60.83
CA SER A 257 26.02 7.81 60.22
C SER A 257 26.83 8.46 59.09
N GLN A 258 28.17 8.38 59.16
CA GLN A 258 29.07 8.88 58.11
C GLN A 258 29.04 8.03 56.83
N GLN A 259 28.68 6.75 56.92
CA GLN A 259 28.62 5.81 55.79
C GLN A 259 27.19 5.56 55.31
N THR A 260 26.16 5.99 56.05
CA THR A 260 24.76 5.79 55.68
C THR A 260 24.45 6.35 54.29
N ALA A 261 24.87 7.57 53.98
CA ALA A 261 24.67 8.18 52.66
C ALA A 261 25.35 7.36 51.54
N GLN A 262 26.59 6.92 51.76
CA GLN A 262 27.33 6.09 50.81
C GLN A 262 26.66 4.71 50.63
N CYS A 263 26.15 4.11 51.70
CA CYS A 263 25.40 2.86 51.65
C CYS A 263 24.08 3.01 50.87
N LEU A 264 23.32 4.08 51.14
CA LEU A 264 22.07 4.35 50.44
C LEU A 264 22.31 4.58 48.95
N MET A 265 23.44 5.20 48.58
CA MET A 265 23.81 5.38 47.18
C MET A 265 24.31 4.08 46.51
N GLY A 266 25.05 3.23 47.22
CA GLY A 266 25.72 2.04 46.63
C GLY A 266 25.84 0.84 47.57
N CYS A 267 24.72 0.34 48.10
CA CYS A 267 24.70 -0.72 49.13
C CYS A 267 25.44 -1.99 48.69
N LEU A 268 25.25 -2.44 47.45
CA LEU A 268 25.89 -3.65 46.93
C LEU A 268 27.42 -3.54 46.92
N HIS A 269 27.93 -2.38 46.51
CA HIS A 269 29.37 -2.10 46.50
C HIS A 269 29.95 -2.08 47.92
N LEU A 270 29.23 -1.51 48.89
CA LEU A 270 29.69 -1.48 50.28
C LEU A 270 29.69 -2.90 50.90
N THR A 271 28.61 -3.66 50.66
CA THR A 271 28.41 -5.01 51.20
C THR A 271 29.52 -5.97 50.76
N LEU A 272 29.95 -5.84 49.50
CA LEU A 272 31.08 -6.56 48.91
C LEU A 272 32.37 -6.46 49.72
N SER A 273 32.66 -5.26 50.22
CA SER A 273 33.95 -4.95 50.82
C SER A 273 34.06 -5.32 52.29
N GLN A 274 32.93 -5.50 52.98
CA GLN A 274 32.92 -5.54 54.45
C GLN A 274 32.42 -6.85 55.07
N ASN A 275 31.52 -7.61 54.43
CA ASN A 275 30.90 -8.75 55.11
C ASN A 275 30.54 -9.94 54.19
N PRO A 276 31.29 -11.08 54.26
CA PRO A 276 31.04 -12.24 53.41
C PRO A 276 29.70 -12.95 53.70
N GLN A 277 29.17 -12.88 54.93
CA GLN A 277 27.86 -13.47 55.25
C GLN A 277 26.73 -12.66 54.62
N MET A 278 26.84 -11.33 54.60
CA MET A 278 25.86 -10.46 53.94
C MET A 278 25.89 -10.63 52.43
N LYS A 279 27.09 -10.78 51.85
CA LYS A 279 27.24 -11.15 50.44
C LYS A 279 26.40 -12.38 50.08
N GLN A 280 26.50 -13.46 50.86
CA GLN A 280 25.73 -14.68 50.60
C GLN A 280 24.21 -14.46 50.74
N LYS A 281 23.75 -13.67 51.71
CA LYS A 281 22.33 -13.31 51.85
C LYS A 281 21.81 -12.51 50.65
N VAL A 282 22.59 -11.56 50.16
CA VAL A 282 22.24 -10.73 48.99
C VAL A 282 22.13 -11.61 47.73
N LEU A 283 23.08 -12.53 47.53
CA LEU A 283 23.04 -13.48 46.41
C LEU A 283 21.80 -14.39 46.47
N GLN A 284 21.44 -14.87 47.67
CA GLN A 284 20.20 -15.65 47.86
C GLN A 284 18.93 -14.87 47.53
N VAL A 285 18.90 -13.55 47.73
CA VAL A 285 17.73 -12.74 47.32
C VAL A 285 17.61 -12.71 45.79
N PHE A 286 18.74 -12.63 45.08
CA PHE A 286 18.74 -12.66 43.62
C PHE A 286 18.31 -14.03 43.08
N GLU A 287 18.88 -15.11 43.60
CA GLU A 287 18.54 -16.50 43.20
C GLU A 287 17.05 -16.84 43.43
N ASN A 288 16.44 -16.24 44.45
CA ASN A 288 15.02 -16.44 44.78
C ASN A 288 14.11 -15.34 44.23
N CYS A 289 14.60 -14.48 43.32
CA CYS A 289 13.77 -13.44 42.74
C CYS A 289 12.70 -14.05 41.81
N ASP A 290 11.43 -13.81 42.13
CA ASP A 290 10.33 -14.05 41.21
C ASP A 290 10.21 -12.85 40.25
N ALA A 291 10.67 -13.04 39.02
CA ALA A 291 10.67 -12.02 37.97
C ALA A 291 9.26 -11.42 37.74
N ASP A 292 8.20 -12.22 37.79
CA ASP A 292 6.82 -11.74 37.57
C ASP A 292 6.33 -10.86 38.72
N SER A 293 6.75 -11.17 39.95
CA SER A 293 6.45 -10.32 41.12
C SER A 293 7.29 -9.04 41.08
N ALA A 294 8.57 -9.13 40.71
CA ALA A 294 9.46 -7.99 40.62
C ALA A 294 9.02 -7.03 39.50
N SER A 295 8.70 -7.53 38.30
CA SER A 295 8.23 -6.74 37.16
C SER A 295 6.97 -5.94 37.48
N ARG A 296 6.00 -6.55 38.18
CA ARG A 296 4.79 -5.86 38.65
C ARG A 296 5.11 -4.77 39.67
N THR A 297 6.03 -5.03 40.59
CA THR A 297 6.45 -4.09 41.63
C THR A 297 7.15 -2.87 41.03
N TYR A 298 8.01 -3.09 40.03
CA TYR A 298 8.81 -2.04 39.38
C TYR A 298 8.24 -1.58 38.03
N SER A 299 6.99 -1.90 37.73
CA SER A 299 6.32 -1.39 36.53
C SER A 299 6.22 0.15 36.57
N ALA A 300 6.17 0.79 35.40
CA ALA A 300 6.02 2.24 35.33
C ALA A 300 4.78 2.76 36.08
N ALA A 301 3.69 2.00 36.09
CA ALA A 301 2.47 2.32 36.84
C ALA A 301 2.70 2.27 38.36
N SER A 302 3.32 1.19 38.87
CA SER A 302 3.64 1.02 40.29
C SER A 302 4.64 2.06 40.80
N LEU A 303 5.66 2.39 40.00
CA LEU A 303 6.65 3.41 40.34
C LEU A 303 6.03 4.82 40.38
N ARG A 304 5.14 5.16 39.45
CA ARG A 304 4.38 6.42 39.49
C ARG A 304 3.50 6.51 40.74
N ALA A 305 2.80 5.42 41.08
CA ALA A 305 1.99 5.37 42.30
C ALA A 305 2.82 5.47 43.59
N SER A 306 4.06 4.99 43.56
CA SER A 306 5.00 5.01 44.68
C SER A 306 5.80 6.31 44.79
N THR A 307 5.69 7.22 43.80
CA THR A 307 6.42 8.49 43.81
C THR A 307 5.87 9.37 44.94
N PRO A 308 6.66 9.66 45.98
CA PRO A 308 6.18 10.47 47.09
C PRO A 308 5.81 11.87 46.60
N SER A 309 4.72 12.43 47.12
CA SER A 309 4.40 13.84 46.91
C SER A 309 5.51 14.67 47.54
N VAL A 310 6.27 15.39 46.72
CA VAL A 310 7.33 16.28 47.19
C VAL A 310 6.70 17.30 48.15
N PRO A 311 7.08 17.33 49.44
CA PRO A 311 6.57 18.33 50.38
C PRO A 311 6.89 19.73 49.85
N ALA A 312 6.01 20.70 50.09
CA ALA A 312 6.25 22.09 49.68
C ALA A 312 7.51 22.69 50.33
N ASP A 313 7.98 22.11 51.45
CA ASP A 313 9.18 22.53 52.17
C ASP A 313 10.28 21.46 52.08
N TYR A 314 11.19 21.65 51.12
CA TYR A 314 12.37 20.81 50.91
C TYR A 314 13.30 20.75 52.14
N ALA A 315 13.24 21.74 53.04
CA ALA A 315 14.13 21.80 54.21
C ALA A 315 13.84 20.71 55.25
N THR A 316 12.67 20.06 55.15
CA THR A 316 12.23 19.01 56.10
C THR A 316 12.45 17.59 55.59
N MET A 317 12.85 17.40 54.32
CA MET A 317 13.11 16.06 53.78
C MET A 317 14.38 15.49 54.38
N SER A 318 14.31 14.26 54.90
CA SER A 318 15.51 13.54 55.31
C SER A 318 16.37 13.22 54.08
N GLU A 319 17.68 13.11 54.25
CA GLU A 319 18.59 12.71 53.17
C GLU A 319 18.18 11.35 52.56
N ALA A 320 17.65 10.45 53.39
CA ALA A 320 17.12 9.16 52.94
C ALA A 320 15.90 9.30 52.02
N ASP A 321 14.98 10.24 52.32
CA ASP A 321 13.81 10.50 51.49
C ASP A 321 14.19 11.11 50.13
N ILE A 322 15.20 11.98 50.12
CA ILE A 322 15.75 12.57 48.88
C ILE A 322 16.34 11.47 48.01
N ILE A 323 17.20 10.62 48.58
CA ILE A 323 17.83 9.50 47.86
C ILE A 323 16.78 8.51 47.34
N LYS A 324 15.77 8.17 48.15
CA LYS A 324 14.67 7.29 47.73
C LYS A 324 13.86 7.90 46.57
N SER A 325 13.59 9.20 46.64
CA SER A 325 12.87 9.91 45.57
C SER A 325 13.68 9.95 44.27
N MET A 326 14.99 10.17 44.35
CA MET A 326 15.88 10.11 43.20
C MET A 326 15.92 8.71 42.56
N GLN A 327 15.94 7.65 43.38
CA GLN A 327 15.91 6.27 42.88
C GLN A 327 14.60 5.93 42.18
N ILE A 328 13.46 6.30 42.76
CA ILE A 328 12.16 6.09 42.12
C ILE A 328 12.09 6.84 40.78
N ALA A 329 12.56 8.10 40.75
CA ALA A 329 12.61 8.89 39.51
C ALA A 329 13.52 8.25 38.45
N GLN A 330 14.69 7.74 38.82
CA GLN A 330 15.60 7.04 37.91
C GLN A 330 14.96 5.77 37.36
N ARG A 331 14.39 4.92 38.22
CA ARG A 331 13.73 3.67 37.80
C ARG A 331 12.53 3.93 36.89
N LEU A 332 11.74 4.96 37.21
CA LEU A 332 10.63 5.40 36.36
C LEU A 332 11.14 5.88 34.99
N THR A 333 12.24 6.63 34.97
CA THR A 333 12.88 7.08 33.73
C THR A 333 13.36 5.90 32.91
N THR A 334 14.01 4.92 33.53
CA THR A 334 14.45 3.67 32.87
C THR A 334 13.29 2.91 32.24
N MET A 335 12.19 2.71 32.98
CA MET A 335 11.02 1.99 32.46
C MET A 335 10.27 2.77 31.38
N SER A 336 10.11 4.09 31.55
CA SER A 336 9.51 4.93 30.50
C SER A 336 10.36 4.99 29.24
N PHE A 337 11.69 4.98 29.40
CA PHE A 337 12.64 4.94 28.29
C PHE A 337 12.60 3.60 27.57
N SER A 338 12.50 2.48 28.30
CA SER A 338 12.39 1.15 27.71
C SER A 338 11.12 1.00 26.85
N GLU A 339 9.98 1.50 27.32
CA GLU A 339 8.75 1.59 26.55
C GLU A 339 8.96 2.44 25.27
N THR A 340 9.59 3.61 25.38
CA THR A 340 9.85 4.48 24.22
C THR A 340 10.74 3.80 23.17
N ILE A 341 11.67 2.95 23.59
CA ILE A 341 12.57 2.22 22.71
C ILE A 341 11.88 1.06 22.00
N THR A 342 10.97 0.33 22.65
CA THR A 342 10.20 -0.70 21.93
C THR A 342 9.33 -0.08 20.85
N TRP A 343 8.79 1.13 21.10
CA TRP A 343 8.14 1.95 20.09
C TRP A 343 9.06 2.33 18.93
N ALA A 344 10.36 2.55 19.16
CA ALA A 344 11.33 2.86 18.11
C ALA A 344 11.50 1.69 17.11
N SER A 345 11.57 0.45 17.60
CA SER A 345 11.61 -0.73 16.73
C SER A 345 10.33 -0.83 15.88
N LEU A 346 9.16 -0.68 16.52
CA LEU A 346 7.87 -0.69 15.83
C LEU A 346 7.73 0.44 14.81
N GLN A 347 8.24 1.63 15.12
CA GLN A 347 8.27 2.78 14.22
C GLN A 347 9.13 2.47 12.97
N SER A 348 10.23 1.74 13.13
CA SER A 348 11.06 1.31 12.01
C SER A 348 10.31 0.34 11.09
N GLU A 349 9.55 -0.61 11.67
CA GLU A 349 8.66 -1.47 10.89
C GLU A 349 7.59 -0.67 10.14
N TYR A 350 6.99 0.30 10.81
CA TYR A 350 5.98 1.18 10.22
C TYR A 350 6.56 2.01 9.07
N ALA A 351 7.73 2.62 9.25
CA ALA A 351 8.40 3.42 8.22
C ALA A 351 8.70 2.59 6.96
N VAL A 352 9.22 1.37 7.12
CA VAL A 352 9.42 0.44 5.99
C VAL A 352 8.10 0.03 5.36
N GLY A 353 7.09 -0.29 6.17
CA GLY A 353 5.76 -0.67 5.69
C GLY A 353 5.12 0.43 4.83
N VAL A 354 5.22 1.68 5.28
CA VAL A 354 4.76 2.86 4.53
C VAL A 354 5.55 3.02 3.23
N LEU A 355 6.88 2.95 3.27
CA LEU A 355 7.72 3.06 2.08
C LEU A 355 7.38 2.01 1.02
N VAL A 356 7.28 0.74 1.46
CA VAL A 356 6.90 -0.37 0.58
C VAL A 356 5.49 -0.17 0.03
N SER A 357 4.53 0.25 0.87
CA SER A 357 3.15 0.49 0.44
C SER A 357 3.06 1.62 -0.59
N MET A 358 3.85 2.67 -0.44
CA MET A 358 3.95 3.77 -1.40
C MET A 358 4.51 3.29 -2.73
N MET A 359 5.58 2.49 -2.70
CA MET A 359 6.20 1.93 -3.89
C MET A 359 5.24 0.97 -4.63
N VAL A 360 4.58 0.08 -3.90
CA VAL A 360 3.54 -0.81 -4.43
C VAL A 360 2.40 0.01 -5.01
N GLY A 361 1.94 1.03 -4.28
CA GLY A 361 0.86 1.92 -4.70
C GLY A 361 1.16 2.63 -6.01
N GLN A 362 2.33 3.26 -6.14
CA GLN A 362 2.76 3.96 -7.35
C GLN A 362 2.74 3.05 -8.59
N ASN A 363 3.15 1.80 -8.46
CA ASN A 363 3.25 0.85 -9.57
C ASN A 363 1.94 0.09 -9.88
N LEU A 364 1.18 -0.27 -8.85
CA LEU A 364 -0.01 -1.11 -8.99
C LEU A 364 -1.30 -0.31 -9.13
N ILE A 365 -1.43 0.90 -8.56
CA ILE A 365 -2.68 1.67 -8.63
C ILE A 365 -3.00 2.05 -10.08
N ALA A 366 -2.05 2.63 -10.81
CA ALA A 366 -2.23 2.98 -12.22
C ALA A 366 -2.55 1.75 -13.08
N SER A 367 -1.95 0.60 -12.76
CA SER A 367 -2.24 -0.69 -13.40
C SER A 367 -3.64 -1.19 -13.08
N ALA A 368 -4.02 -1.30 -11.81
CA ALA A 368 -5.33 -1.78 -11.41
C ALA A 368 -6.46 -0.90 -11.96
N LEU A 369 -6.32 0.42 -11.86
CA LEU A 369 -7.28 1.38 -12.40
C LEU A 369 -7.30 1.36 -13.93
N GLY A 370 -6.14 1.28 -14.58
CA GLY A 370 -6.03 1.19 -16.04
C GLY A 370 -6.69 -0.08 -16.58
N LEU A 371 -6.53 -1.21 -15.89
CA LEU A 371 -7.19 -2.47 -16.22
C LEU A 371 -8.71 -2.37 -16.06
N ALA A 372 -9.18 -1.93 -14.89
CA ALA A 372 -10.61 -1.84 -14.60
C ALA A 372 -11.33 -0.83 -15.52
N SER A 373 -10.75 0.37 -15.68
CA SER A 373 -11.31 1.40 -16.55
C SER A 373 -11.19 1.02 -18.02
N GLY A 374 -10.08 0.43 -18.45
CA GLY A 374 -9.88 0.04 -19.85
C GLY A 374 -10.74 -1.14 -20.27
N LEU A 375 -11.03 -2.09 -19.38
CA LEU A 375 -11.96 -3.18 -19.68
C LEU A 375 -13.40 -2.68 -19.82
N THR A 376 -13.81 -1.75 -18.96
CA THR A 376 -15.11 -1.08 -19.09
C THR A 376 -15.21 -0.37 -20.43
N GLU A 377 -14.17 0.39 -20.78
CA GLU A 377 -14.05 1.08 -22.07
C GLU A 377 -14.14 0.10 -23.24
N ALA A 378 -13.47 -1.05 -23.18
CA ALA A 378 -13.55 -2.07 -24.23
C ALA A 378 -14.99 -2.58 -24.47
N LEU A 379 -15.76 -2.78 -23.39
CA LEU A 379 -17.15 -3.24 -23.47
C LEU A 379 -18.08 -2.16 -24.02
N LEU A 380 -17.84 -0.90 -23.65
CA LEU A 380 -18.56 0.25 -24.19
C LEU A 380 -18.27 0.44 -25.69
N ASN A 381 -17.02 0.25 -26.10
CA ASN A 381 -16.64 0.31 -27.51
C ASN A 381 -17.24 -0.83 -28.33
N LEU A 382 -17.30 -2.04 -27.77
CA LEU A 382 -18.05 -3.15 -28.39
C LEU A 382 -19.52 -2.77 -28.58
N LYS A 383 -20.14 -2.13 -27.58
CA LYS A 383 -21.53 -1.67 -27.66
C LYS A 383 -21.71 -0.58 -28.71
N ALA A 384 -20.77 0.36 -28.83
CA ALA A 384 -20.80 1.38 -29.88
C ALA A 384 -20.75 0.79 -31.30
N MET A 385 -19.97 -0.28 -31.48
CA MET A 385 -19.89 -1.02 -32.76
C MET A 385 -21.17 -1.82 -33.03
N PHE A 386 -21.79 -2.39 -31.99
CA PHE A 386 -22.98 -3.24 -32.09
C PHE A 386 -24.12 -2.75 -31.17
N PRO A 387 -24.76 -1.60 -31.46
CA PRO A 387 -25.69 -0.94 -30.54
C PRO A 387 -26.93 -1.78 -30.21
N GLY A 388 -27.36 -2.66 -31.11
CA GLY A 388 -28.49 -3.57 -30.88
C GLY A 388 -28.17 -4.82 -30.06
N ASN A 389 -26.89 -5.13 -29.80
CA ASN A 389 -26.52 -6.33 -29.08
C ASN A 389 -26.54 -6.10 -27.55
N GLN A 390 -27.26 -6.95 -26.81
CA GLN A 390 -27.35 -6.87 -25.35
C GLN A 390 -26.12 -7.43 -24.63
N ALA A 391 -25.33 -8.28 -25.28
CA ALA A 391 -24.21 -8.99 -24.66
C ALA A 391 -23.18 -8.05 -24.02
N GLY A 392 -22.86 -6.93 -24.68
CA GLY A 392 -21.93 -5.93 -24.13
C GLY A 392 -22.40 -5.32 -22.81
N GLY A 393 -23.72 -5.07 -22.68
CA GLY A 393 -24.30 -4.56 -21.44
C GLY A 393 -24.26 -5.58 -20.30
N TRP A 394 -24.63 -6.83 -20.58
CA TRP A 394 -24.58 -7.91 -19.59
C TRP A 394 -23.15 -8.23 -19.13
N LEU A 395 -22.18 -8.27 -20.05
CA LEU A 395 -20.76 -8.44 -19.71
C LEU A 395 -20.26 -7.31 -18.81
N LEU A 396 -20.70 -6.07 -19.04
CA LEU A 396 -20.32 -4.94 -18.20
C LEU A 396 -20.90 -5.07 -16.78
N ILE A 397 -22.16 -5.50 -16.66
CA ILE A 397 -22.78 -5.79 -15.35
C ILE A 397 -22.00 -6.89 -14.62
N LEU A 398 -21.75 -8.02 -15.28
CA LEU A 398 -21.10 -9.18 -14.66
C LEU A 398 -19.66 -8.88 -14.23
N THR A 399 -18.88 -8.21 -15.08
CA THR A 399 -17.50 -7.83 -14.75
C THR A 399 -17.46 -6.85 -13.59
N THR A 400 -18.35 -5.85 -13.57
CA THR A 400 -18.45 -4.91 -12.45
C THR A 400 -18.91 -5.62 -11.17
N PHE A 401 -19.90 -6.51 -11.26
CA PHE A 401 -20.44 -7.29 -10.13
C PHE A 401 -19.41 -8.24 -9.51
N GLN A 402 -18.54 -8.84 -10.33
CA GLN A 402 -17.46 -9.69 -9.83
C GLN A 402 -16.40 -8.86 -9.07
N VAL A 403 -16.09 -7.66 -9.55
CA VAL A 403 -14.94 -6.88 -9.08
C VAL A 403 -15.28 -6.01 -7.86
N VAL A 404 -16.49 -5.43 -7.81
CA VAL A 404 -16.89 -4.53 -6.71
C VAL A 404 -16.77 -5.16 -5.31
N PRO A 405 -17.28 -6.39 -5.05
CA PRO A 405 -17.16 -7.01 -3.73
C PRO A 405 -15.72 -7.20 -3.26
N ILE A 406 -14.80 -7.51 -4.19
CA ILE A 406 -13.38 -7.68 -3.89
C ILE A 406 -12.79 -6.35 -3.39
N TYR A 407 -13.04 -5.24 -4.11
CA TYR A 407 -12.60 -3.92 -3.68
C TYR A 407 -13.29 -3.46 -2.40
N MET A 408 -14.58 -3.77 -2.20
CA MET A 408 -15.29 -3.44 -0.96
C MET A 408 -14.68 -4.12 0.26
N VAL A 409 -14.26 -5.39 0.15
CA VAL A 409 -13.55 -6.08 1.25
C VAL A 409 -12.24 -5.37 1.57
N ILE A 410 -11.45 -5.03 0.54
CA ILE A 410 -10.18 -4.31 0.70
C ILE A 410 -10.42 -2.95 1.37
N PHE A 411 -11.38 -2.18 0.87
CA PHE A 411 -11.72 -0.87 1.42
C PHE A 411 -12.29 -0.95 2.85
N ALA A 412 -13.06 -1.99 3.16
CA ALA A 412 -13.53 -2.24 4.52
C ALA A 412 -12.36 -2.51 5.47
N VAL A 413 -11.37 -3.30 5.06
CA VAL A 413 -10.15 -3.52 5.85
C VAL A 413 -9.42 -2.19 6.08
N PHE A 414 -9.19 -1.38 5.04
CA PHE A 414 -8.58 -0.06 5.20
C PHE A 414 -9.37 0.86 6.14
N GLN A 415 -10.69 0.87 6.00
CA GLN A 415 -11.56 1.68 6.85
C GLN A 415 -11.51 1.25 8.32
N GLN A 416 -11.47 -0.06 8.60
CA GLN A 416 -11.38 -0.58 9.97
C GLN A 416 -10.00 -0.35 10.58
N LEU A 417 -8.93 -0.42 9.79
CA LEU A 417 -7.57 -0.15 10.25
C LEU A 417 -7.36 1.33 10.63
N LEU A 418 -7.95 2.25 9.87
CA LEU A 418 -7.73 3.68 10.05
C LEU A 418 -8.80 4.35 10.92
N GLY A 419 -10.02 3.81 10.95
CA GLY A 419 -11.10 4.23 11.85
C GLY A 419 -11.57 5.67 11.67
N ASP A 420 -11.49 6.22 10.45
CA ASP A 420 -11.73 7.64 10.19
C ASP A 420 -12.98 7.90 9.32
N LEU A 421 -13.76 8.92 9.67
CA LEU A 421 -15.00 9.27 8.98
C LEU A 421 -14.77 9.70 7.51
N PHE A 422 -13.72 10.48 7.25
CA PHE A 422 -13.44 11.00 5.91
C PHE A 422 -12.96 9.89 4.98
N ILE A 423 -12.19 8.93 5.50
CA ILE A 423 -11.85 7.71 4.75
C ILE A 423 -13.13 6.90 4.47
N GLY A 424 -14.06 6.82 5.42
CA GLY A 424 -15.33 6.13 5.20
C GLY A 424 -16.10 6.72 4.03
N LEU A 425 -16.16 8.06 3.96
CA LEU A 425 -16.76 8.78 2.83
C LEU A 425 -16.01 8.50 1.51
N ALA A 426 -14.68 8.53 1.53
CA ALA A 426 -13.84 8.20 0.37
C ALA A 426 -14.12 6.78 -0.14
N VAL A 427 -14.17 5.79 0.76
CA VAL A 427 -14.48 4.39 0.46
C VAL A 427 -15.87 4.26 -0.19
N VAL A 428 -16.89 4.89 0.39
CA VAL A 428 -18.25 4.88 -0.18
C VAL A 428 -18.27 5.49 -1.58
N ALA A 429 -17.62 6.64 -1.77
CA ALA A 429 -17.52 7.28 -3.09
C ALA A 429 -16.77 6.40 -4.11
N ALA A 430 -15.69 5.74 -3.71
CA ALA A 430 -14.94 4.80 -4.54
C ALA A 430 -15.77 3.56 -4.90
N THR A 431 -16.52 2.98 -3.96
CA THR A 431 -17.43 1.87 -4.23
C THR A 431 -18.52 2.27 -5.22
N LEU A 432 -19.17 3.43 -4.99
CA LEU A 432 -20.18 3.95 -5.92
C LEU A 432 -19.59 4.19 -7.31
N TYR A 433 -18.37 4.75 -7.38
CA TYR A 433 -17.65 4.97 -8.64
C TYR A 433 -17.45 3.67 -9.42
N LEU A 434 -17.02 2.60 -8.74
CA LEU A 434 -16.88 1.28 -9.35
C LEU A 434 -18.23 0.69 -9.75
N SER A 435 -19.29 0.88 -8.95
CA SER A 435 -20.65 0.37 -9.23
C SER A 435 -21.35 1.04 -10.40
N VAL A 436 -20.90 2.22 -10.86
CA VAL A 436 -21.48 2.93 -12.01
C VAL A 436 -21.56 2.01 -13.24
N GLY A 437 -20.57 1.13 -13.45
CA GLY A 437 -20.56 0.18 -14.56
C GLY A 437 -21.80 -0.73 -14.61
N MET A 438 -22.36 -1.14 -13.47
CA MET A 438 -23.59 -1.95 -13.43
C MET A 438 -24.80 -1.16 -13.93
N HIS A 439 -24.93 0.09 -13.48
CA HIS A 439 -26.04 0.97 -13.87
C HIS A 439 -25.98 1.31 -15.37
N THR A 440 -24.79 1.62 -15.87
CA THR A 440 -24.55 1.83 -17.30
C THR A 440 -24.88 0.57 -18.08
N GLY A 441 -24.32 -0.58 -17.68
CA GLY A 441 -24.55 -1.88 -18.30
C GLY A 441 -26.04 -2.20 -18.42
N TYR A 442 -26.82 -1.95 -17.37
CA TYR A 442 -28.27 -2.11 -17.38
C TYR A 442 -28.94 -1.20 -18.42
N ARG A 443 -28.65 0.11 -18.40
CA ARG A 443 -29.27 1.07 -19.34
C ARG A 443 -28.97 0.74 -20.80
N ILE A 444 -27.74 0.35 -21.11
CA ILE A 444 -27.33 0.08 -22.50
C ILE A 444 -27.91 -1.23 -23.05
N THR A 445 -28.43 -2.14 -22.22
CA THR A 445 -29.15 -3.33 -22.74
C THR A 445 -30.41 -2.95 -23.51
N SER A 446 -31.01 -1.78 -23.23
CA SER A 446 -32.25 -1.31 -23.86
C SER A 446 -32.04 -0.53 -25.17
N THR A 447 -30.79 -0.27 -25.58
CA THR A 447 -30.52 0.53 -26.79
C THR A 447 -30.88 -0.26 -28.05
N LYS A 448 -31.66 0.39 -28.94
CA LYS A 448 -32.05 -0.18 -30.24
C LYS A 448 -30.84 -0.25 -31.19
N SER A 449 -30.96 -1.06 -32.24
CA SER A 449 -30.03 -1.05 -33.36
C SER A 449 -30.18 0.23 -34.21
N GLY A 450 -29.18 0.50 -35.06
CA GLY A 450 -29.18 1.66 -35.96
C GLY A 450 -28.60 2.94 -35.34
N ASP A 451 -28.60 4.01 -36.12
CA ASP A 451 -27.94 5.27 -35.76
C ASP A 451 -28.66 6.00 -34.61
N GLU A 452 -29.99 5.95 -34.56
CA GLU A 452 -30.77 6.53 -33.44
C GLU A 452 -30.41 5.89 -32.11
N GLY A 453 -30.33 4.55 -32.07
CA GLY A 453 -29.93 3.82 -30.87
C GLY A 453 -28.49 4.13 -30.45
N ARG A 454 -27.60 4.34 -31.42
CA ARG A 454 -26.22 4.74 -31.19
C ARG A 454 -26.13 6.15 -30.58
N TRP A 455 -26.86 7.14 -31.10
CA TRP A 455 -26.92 8.48 -30.51
C TRP A 455 -27.54 8.49 -29.12
N HIS A 456 -28.55 7.67 -28.87
CA HIS A 456 -29.11 7.49 -27.55
C HIS A 456 -28.08 6.92 -26.57
N PHE A 457 -27.32 5.91 -26.98
CA PHE A 457 -26.20 5.36 -26.22
C PHE A 457 -25.16 6.45 -25.85
N TYR A 458 -24.75 7.31 -26.78
CA TYR A 458 -23.79 8.39 -26.46
C TYR A 458 -24.30 9.39 -25.43
N ARG A 459 -25.59 9.73 -25.46
CA ARG A 459 -26.17 10.60 -24.42
C ARG A 459 -26.10 9.96 -23.04
N LEU A 460 -26.32 8.65 -22.96
CA LEU A 460 -26.19 7.89 -21.71
C LEU A 460 -24.73 7.87 -21.22
N MET A 461 -23.77 7.70 -22.13
CA MET A 461 -22.34 7.75 -21.83
C MET A 461 -21.90 9.10 -21.23
N TRP A 462 -22.37 10.22 -21.78
CA TRP A 462 -22.06 11.54 -21.22
C TRP A 462 -22.58 11.73 -19.79
N MET A 463 -23.80 11.22 -19.51
CA MET A 463 -24.34 11.26 -18.15
C MET A 463 -23.52 10.40 -17.18
N GLU A 464 -23.06 9.24 -17.65
CA GLU A 464 -22.17 8.37 -16.88
C GLU A 464 -20.84 9.06 -16.56
N TYR A 465 -20.17 9.65 -17.55
CA TYR A 465 -18.92 10.37 -17.34
C TYR A 465 -19.10 11.53 -16.35
N GLY A 466 -20.22 12.26 -16.43
CA GLY A 466 -20.58 13.27 -15.44
C GLY A 466 -20.71 12.69 -14.02
N LEU A 467 -21.41 11.57 -13.87
CA LEU A 467 -21.57 10.90 -12.56
C LEU A 467 -20.22 10.42 -11.99
N ARG A 468 -19.38 9.79 -12.82
CA ARG A 468 -18.03 9.34 -12.43
C ARG A 468 -17.15 10.51 -12.00
N ALA A 469 -17.20 11.62 -12.73
CA ALA A 469 -16.45 12.83 -12.38
C ALA A 469 -16.88 13.39 -11.01
N VAL A 470 -18.19 13.46 -10.74
CA VAL A 470 -18.70 13.90 -9.43
C VAL A 470 -18.23 12.97 -8.31
N LEU A 471 -18.34 11.65 -8.48
CA LEU A 471 -17.90 10.68 -7.47
C LEU A 471 -16.38 10.75 -7.23
N MET A 472 -15.60 10.96 -8.29
CA MET A 472 -14.15 11.15 -8.19
C MET A 472 -13.79 12.45 -7.45
N LEU A 473 -14.52 13.54 -7.68
CA LEU A 473 -14.32 14.80 -6.93
C LEU A 473 -14.66 14.64 -5.45
N VAL A 474 -15.74 13.92 -5.12
CA VAL A 474 -16.09 13.61 -3.72
C VAL A 474 -15.00 12.76 -3.07
N LEU A 475 -14.53 11.72 -3.75
CA LEU A 475 -13.43 10.86 -3.30
C LEU A 475 -12.17 11.70 -3.01
N LEU A 476 -11.74 12.53 -3.96
CA LEU A 476 -10.55 13.38 -3.81
C LEU A 476 -10.73 14.41 -2.68
N GLY A 477 -11.89 15.05 -2.60
CA GLY A 477 -12.21 16.00 -1.53
C GLY A 477 -12.15 15.36 -0.14
N ALA A 478 -12.71 14.16 0.01
CA ALA A 478 -12.68 13.41 1.27
C ALA A 478 -11.26 13.02 1.67
N LEU A 479 -10.44 12.54 0.72
CA LEU A 479 -9.03 12.21 0.98
C LEU A 479 -8.21 13.44 1.36
N LEU A 480 -8.41 14.57 0.70
CA LEU A 480 -7.73 15.82 1.05
C LEU A 480 -8.13 16.29 2.45
N LEU A 481 -9.42 16.29 2.77
CA LEU A 481 -9.90 16.66 4.12
C LEU A 481 -9.31 15.75 5.20
N TRP A 482 -9.23 14.45 4.94
CA TRP A 482 -8.59 13.50 5.85
C TRP A 482 -7.12 13.86 6.10
N VAL A 483 -6.36 14.11 5.03
CA VAL A 483 -4.92 14.49 5.10
C VAL A 483 -4.74 15.79 5.88
N PHE A 484 -5.63 16.78 5.72
CA PHE A 484 -5.52 18.07 6.42
C PHE A 484 -6.01 18.04 7.86
N GLN A 485 -6.97 17.18 8.21
CA GLN A 485 -7.56 17.17 9.56
C GLN A 485 -6.73 16.38 10.55
N LYS A 486 -6.19 15.23 10.15
CA LYS A 486 -5.27 14.49 11.01
C LYS A 486 -3.97 15.28 11.01
N ASN A 487 -3.61 15.83 12.17
CA ASN A 487 -2.23 16.25 12.50
C ASN A 487 -1.30 15.04 12.40
N MET A 488 -1.20 14.43 11.22
CA MET A 488 -0.21 13.41 10.90
C MET A 488 1.14 14.00 11.25
N GLN A 489 2.03 13.15 11.74
CA GLN A 489 3.40 13.55 12.03
C GLN A 489 3.91 14.37 10.84
N GLN A 490 4.34 15.60 11.14
CA GLN A 490 4.73 16.58 10.13
C GLN A 490 5.71 15.99 9.10
N SER A 491 6.60 15.09 9.56
CA SER A 491 7.53 14.34 8.72
C SER A 491 6.88 13.49 7.63
N LEU A 492 5.76 12.81 7.90
CA LEU A 492 5.05 12.00 6.92
C LEU A 492 4.31 12.89 5.92
N LEU A 493 3.71 13.99 6.39
CA LEU A 493 3.07 14.98 5.52
C LEU A 493 4.07 15.66 4.59
N ASP A 494 5.23 16.04 5.14
CA ASP A 494 6.30 16.65 4.37
C ASP A 494 6.78 15.68 3.29
N TYR A 495 6.98 14.40 3.60
CA TYR A 495 7.32 13.40 2.58
C TYR A 495 6.23 13.19 1.53
N ILE A 496 4.96 13.02 1.94
CA ILE A 496 3.84 12.86 1.01
C ILE A 496 3.77 14.08 0.08
N ARG A 497 4.00 15.28 0.59
CA ARG A 497 3.94 16.52 -0.17
C ARG A 497 5.15 16.74 -1.07
N GLU A 498 6.35 16.48 -0.55
CA GLU A 498 7.63 16.75 -1.22
C GLU A 498 7.95 15.70 -2.28
N ASP A 499 7.55 14.45 -2.08
CA ASP A 499 7.93 13.35 -2.98
C ASP A 499 6.73 12.73 -3.71
N LEU A 500 5.63 12.45 -3.02
CA LEU A 500 4.54 11.64 -3.57
C LEU A 500 3.51 12.47 -4.36
N LEU A 501 3.14 13.64 -3.85
CA LEU A 501 2.18 14.57 -4.43
C LEU A 501 2.84 15.69 -5.23
N THR A 502 4.09 15.49 -5.65
CA THR A 502 4.71 16.44 -6.58
C THR A 502 3.87 16.52 -7.85
N PRO A 503 3.69 17.71 -8.44
CA PRO A 503 2.98 17.85 -9.72
C PRO A 503 3.51 16.89 -10.78
N ARG A 504 4.82 16.62 -10.74
CA ARG A 504 5.47 15.67 -11.61
C ARG A 504 5.05 14.22 -11.36
N ALA A 505 5.09 13.73 -10.12
CA ALA A 505 4.66 12.37 -9.80
C ALA A 505 3.17 12.17 -10.14
N LEU A 506 2.33 13.17 -9.88
CA LEU A 506 0.92 13.16 -10.26
C LEU A 506 0.73 13.08 -11.79
N VAL A 507 1.44 13.90 -12.56
CA VAL A 507 1.37 13.85 -14.03
C VAL A 507 1.89 12.51 -14.56
N ALA A 508 2.98 11.98 -14.00
CA ALA A 508 3.51 10.66 -14.37
C ALA A 508 2.49 9.55 -14.08
N MET A 509 1.87 9.55 -12.90
CA MET A 509 0.85 8.57 -12.51
C MET A 509 -0.40 8.66 -13.40
N ILE A 510 -0.88 9.87 -13.70
CA ILE A 510 -2.03 10.08 -14.61
C ILE A 510 -1.67 9.59 -16.01
N ALA A 511 -0.47 9.92 -16.52
CA ALA A 511 -0.01 9.48 -17.82
C ALA A 511 0.13 7.94 -17.89
N ASP A 512 0.68 7.32 -16.84
CA ASP A 512 0.78 5.86 -16.76
C ASP A 512 -0.61 5.20 -16.74
N PHE A 513 -1.53 5.72 -15.93
CA PHE A 513 -2.93 5.29 -15.91
C PHE A 513 -3.58 5.38 -17.30
N LEU A 514 -3.46 6.52 -17.99
CA LEU A 514 -4.07 6.72 -19.32
C LEU A 514 -3.44 5.80 -20.37
N THR A 515 -2.14 5.55 -20.29
CA THR A 515 -1.42 4.61 -21.16
C THR A 515 -1.97 3.20 -21.00
N ARG A 516 -2.07 2.73 -19.75
CA ARG A 516 -2.56 1.39 -19.38
C ARG A 516 -4.06 1.22 -19.66
N LYS A 517 -4.86 2.27 -19.42
CA LYS A 517 -6.27 2.33 -19.82
C LYS A 517 -6.39 2.13 -21.32
N SER A 518 -5.65 2.90 -22.11
CA SER A 518 -5.72 2.86 -23.57
C SER A 518 -5.32 1.50 -24.13
N LEU A 519 -4.23 0.94 -23.61
CA LEU A 519 -3.73 -0.37 -23.99
C LEU A 519 -4.74 -1.48 -23.66
N THR A 520 -5.34 -1.44 -22.47
CA THR A 520 -6.37 -2.42 -22.06
C THR A 520 -7.64 -2.27 -22.89
N ALA A 521 -8.08 -1.04 -23.17
CA ALA A 521 -9.25 -0.79 -24.00
C ALA A 521 -9.07 -1.44 -25.38
N VAL A 522 -7.91 -1.24 -26.02
CA VAL A 522 -7.60 -1.82 -27.33
C VAL A 522 -7.50 -3.34 -27.26
N ALA A 523 -6.72 -3.89 -26.33
CA ALA A 523 -6.54 -5.33 -26.19
C ALA A 523 -7.87 -6.04 -25.89
N GLY A 524 -8.67 -5.47 -24.99
CA GLY A 524 -10.01 -5.97 -24.64
C GLY A 524 -10.97 -5.90 -25.82
N THR A 525 -11.01 -4.78 -26.55
CA THR A 525 -11.86 -4.64 -27.74
C THR A 525 -11.45 -5.62 -28.84
N ASP A 526 -10.15 -5.79 -29.07
CA ASP A 526 -9.62 -6.76 -30.05
C ASP A 526 -10.06 -8.19 -29.70
N ALA A 527 -10.05 -8.56 -28.41
CA ALA A 527 -10.54 -9.84 -27.91
C ALA A 527 -12.04 -10.02 -28.16
N MET A 528 -12.83 -9.03 -27.74
CA MET A 528 -14.29 -9.09 -27.77
C MET A 528 -14.82 -9.07 -29.21
N VAL A 529 -14.26 -8.22 -30.08
CA VAL A 529 -14.59 -8.19 -31.51
C VAL A 529 -14.21 -9.54 -32.15
N SER A 530 -13.07 -10.13 -31.81
CA SER A 530 -12.69 -11.45 -32.32
C SER A 530 -13.70 -12.54 -31.90
N ALA A 531 -14.09 -12.56 -30.63
CA ALA A 531 -15.08 -13.51 -30.12
C ALA A 531 -16.46 -13.30 -30.78
N PHE A 532 -16.88 -12.05 -30.94
CA PHE A 532 -18.14 -11.70 -31.57
C PHE A 532 -18.17 -12.10 -33.05
N VAL A 533 -17.14 -11.75 -33.82
CA VAL A 533 -17.02 -12.12 -35.23
C VAL A 533 -17.00 -13.64 -35.40
N GLN A 534 -16.31 -14.37 -34.54
CA GLN A 534 -16.32 -15.83 -34.55
C GLN A 534 -17.72 -16.39 -34.26
N THR A 535 -18.45 -15.80 -33.30
CA THR A 535 -19.82 -16.19 -32.97
C THR A 535 -20.78 -15.94 -34.14
N GLU A 536 -20.70 -14.78 -34.78
CA GLU A 536 -21.52 -14.45 -35.96
C GLU A 536 -21.15 -15.31 -37.17
N THR A 537 -19.86 -15.56 -37.39
CA THR A 537 -19.41 -16.47 -38.46
C THR A 537 -19.93 -17.89 -38.22
N TRP A 538 -19.94 -18.34 -36.96
CA TRP A 538 -20.49 -19.63 -36.57
C TRP A 538 -22.00 -19.68 -36.80
N ARG A 539 -22.76 -18.64 -36.42
CA ARG A 539 -24.20 -18.52 -36.68
C ARG A 539 -24.53 -18.55 -38.17
N VAL A 540 -23.81 -17.79 -39.00
CA VAL A 540 -24.05 -17.75 -40.46
C VAL A 540 -23.74 -19.10 -41.11
N LYS A 541 -22.77 -19.86 -40.58
CA LYS A 541 -22.43 -21.22 -41.05
C LYS A 541 -23.32 -22.30 -40.44
N MET A 542 -24.18 -21.96 -39.48
CA MET A 542 -25.04 -22.90 -38.79
C MET A 542 -26.11 -23.41 -39.75
N ASN A 543 -26.39 -24.72 -39.73
CA ASN A 543 -27.49 -25.27 -40.53
C ASN A 543 -28.82 -24.70 -40.00
N LYS A 544 -29.73 -24.33 -40.90
CA LYS A 544 -31.02 -23.69 -40.59
C LYS A 544 -31.86 -24.49 -39.59
N ASP A 545 -31.79 -25.82 -39.66
CA ASP A 545 -32.52 -26.69 -38.71
C ASP A 545 -31.99 -26.55 -37.27
N VAL A 546 -30.69 -26.35 -37.11
CA VAL A 546 -30.04 -26.17 -35.81
C VAL A 546 -30.27 -24.74 -35.31
N GLU A 547 -30.25 -23.74 -36.20
CA GLU A 547 -30.62 -22.37 -35.87
C GLU A 547 -32.07 -22.27 -35.39
N ALA A 548 -33.00 -22.94 -36.08
CA ALA A 548 -34.39 -23.03 -35.66
C ALA A 548 -34.52 -23.71 -34.29
N SER A 549 -33.82 -24.82 -34.08
CA SER A 549 -33.80 -25.52 -32.79
C SER A 549 -33.25 -24.65 -31.64
N GLN A 550 -32.19 -23.88 -31.89
CA GLN A 550 -31.65 -22.94 -30.91
C GLN A 550 -32.60 -21.78 -30.63
N THR A 551 -33.29 -21.28 -31.65
CA THR A 551 -34.27 -20.20 -31.50
C THR A 551 -35.46 -20.66 -30.66
N ILE A 552 -35.95 -21.88 -30.89
CA ILE A 552 -37.00 -22.50 -30.07
C ILE A 552 -36.51 -22.65 -28.63
N ALA A 553 -35.32 -23.19 -28.42
CA ALA A 553 -34.74 -23.35 -27.08
C ALA A 553 -34.57 -22.01 -26.34
N ALA A 554 -34.15 -20.96 -27.04
CA ALA A 554 -34.03 -19.62 -26.48
C ALA A 554 -35.39 -19.02 -26.10
N GLN A 555 -36.40 -19.17 -26.97
CA GLN A 555 -37.77 -18.74 -26.69
C GLN A 555 -38.39 -19.50 -25.52
N ASP A 556 -38.15 -20.80 -25.42
CA ASP A 556 -38.65 -21.61 -24.30
C ASP A 556 -37.96 -21.24 -22.98
N LEU A 557 -36.65 -20.95 -23.01
CA LEU A 557 -35.94 -20.42 -21.84
C LEU A 557 -36.50 -19.05 -21.42
N GLU A 558 -36.74 -18.16 -22.38
CA GLU A 558 -37.34 -16.85 -22.13
C GLU A 558 -38.73 -17.02 -21.48
N ARG A 559 -39.59 -17.86 -22.05
CA ARG A 559 -40.92 -18.20 -21.49
C ARG A 559 -40.84 -18.75 -20.07
N LEU A 560 -39.87 -19.61 -19.78
CA LEU A 560 -39.65 -20.15 -18.44
C LEU A 560 -39.24 -19.05 -17.44
N MET A 561 -38.42 -18.09 -17.88
CA MET A 561 -38.04 -16.95 -17.05
C MET A 561 -39.21 -15.96 -16.86
N THR A 562 -40.06 -15.74 -17.88
CA THR A 562 -41.22 -14.83 -17.76
C THR A 562 -42.39 -15.45 -17.00
N LYS A 563 -42.64 -16.77 -17.10
CA LYS A 563 -43.74 -17.42 -16.36
C LYS A 563 -43.52 -17.41 -14.85
N ARG A 564 -42.27 -17.31 -14.37
CA ARG A 564 -41.95 -17.29 -12.94
C ARG A 564 -42.23 -15.96 -12.24
N THR A 565 -42.52 -14.89 -12.99
CA THR A 565 -42.81 -13.55 -12.44
C THR A 565 -44.30 -13.22 -12.34
N MET A 566 -45.21 -14.14 -12.71
CA MET A 566 -46.61 -13.96 -12.34
C MET A 566 -46.76 -14.25 -10.83
N PRO A 567 -47.17 -13.27 -10.01
CA PRO A 567 -47.48 -13.55 -8.61
C PRO A 567 -48.55 -14.65 -8.59
N TYR A 568 -48.36 -15.66 -7.73
CA TYR A 568 -49.46 -16.48 -7.28
C TYR A 568 -50.48 -15.51 -6.66
N THR A 569 -51.44 -15.06 -7.45
CA THR A 569 -52.69 -14.53 -6.93
C THR A 569 -53.37 -15.71 -6.24
N THR A 570 -53.04 -15.88 -4.96
CA THR A 570 -53.85 -16.63 -4.01
C THR A 570 -55.20 -15.92 -3.99
N THR A 571 -56.10 -16.41 -4.82
CA THR A 571 -57.52 -16.15 -4.69
C THR A 571 -58.00 -17.06 -3.58
N GLU A 572 -58.11 -16.49 -2.38
CA GLU A 572 -59.14 -16.91 -1.42
C GLU A 572 -60.50 -16.39 -1.87
#